data_AF-A0A6I8PEH8-F1
#
_entry.id   AF-A0A6I8PEH8-F1
#
_cell.length_a   1.000
_cell.length_b   1.000
_cell.length_c   1.000
_cell.angle_alpha   90.00
_cell.angle_beta   90.00
_cell.angle_gamma   90.00
#
_symmetry.space_group_name_H-M   'P 1'
#
loop_
_entity.id
_entity.type
_entity.pdbx_description
1 polymer ?
#
loop_
_entity_poly.entity_id
_entity_poly.type
_entity_poly.pdbx_seq_one_letter_code
_entity_poly.pdbx_strand_id
1 'polypeptide(L)'
;QTCPFGSQWPDPCSLLALTCPGSYQAWCQVTNVSALPATALAPGLQSTNGTILSVAPAVAVTGGHSGLLVGLGLAVSSSVFIGSSFILKKKGLLQLAASGATRAGQGGHSYLKQWLWWAGLLSMGLGEAANFAAYAFAPATLVTPLGALSVLVSAILSSYFLHERLNVHGKLGCVLSLLGSTVMVIHAPEEEEVTSLADMEAKLRDPGFVCFAVVVVVTSLVLILVVAPRKGQNNILVYVSICSAIGAFSVSSVKGLGIAMKDLMEQKPVYRDPLVFVLLATLVLSISTQINYLNKALDTFNTSLVTPIYYVGFTSMVLTCSIILFKEWHDLGARDVLGTLSGFGTIIGGIFLLHAFRGVPPSWSQLSAPVRKGVASALSAGEDGHALLEHVECSRLGCDDDLTLFSRVGGQSG
;
A
#
# COMPACT_ATOMS: atom_id res chain seq x y z
N GLN A 1 -4.45 35.34 -38.27
CA GLN A 1 -3.66 36.15 -39.22
C GLN A 1 -2.24 36.20 -38.67
N THR A 2 -1.26 35.84 -39.49
CA THR A 2 0.17 35.88 -39.18
C THR A 2 0.65 37.33 -39.12
N CYS A 3 1.21 37.76 -37.99
CA CYS A 3 1.91 39.03 -37.86
C CYS A 3 3.39 38.87 -38.28
N PRO A 4 3.99 39.86 -38.97
CA PRO A 4 5.38 39.79 -39.37
C PRO A 4 6.26 40.18 -38.18
N PHE A 5 6.97 39.24 -37.56
CA PHE A 5 8.00 39.57 -36.59
C PHE A 5 9.33 39.80 -37.32
N GLY A 6 9.82 41.04 -37.25
CA GLY A 6 11.18 41.39 -37.58
C GLY A 6 12.17 40.68 -36.65
N SER A 7 13.31 40.32 -37.21
CA SER A 7 14.36 39.48 -36.65
C SER A 7 15.08 40.11 -35.43
N GLN A 8 14.51 39.98 -34.23
CA GLN A 8 15.27 40.03 -32.97
C GLN A 8 14.42 39.48 -31.82
N TRP A 9 14.93 38.46 -31.14
CA TRP A 9 14.29 37.86 -29.97
C TRP A 9 14.36 38.82 -28.78
N PRO A 10 13.26 39.01 -28.03
CA PRO A 10 13.27 39.88 -26.86
C PRO A 10 14.11 39.30 -25.70
N ASP A 11 14.88 40.16 -25.03
CA ASP A 11 15.61 39.84 -23.80
C ASP A 11 14.66 39.53 -22.62
N PRO A 12 15.09 38.72 -21.63
CA PRO A 12 14.33 38.52 -20.40
C PRO A 12 14.06 39.87 -19.69
N CYS A 13 12.84 40.07 -19.18
CA CYS A 13 12.28 41.33 -18.65
C CYS A 13 11.70 42.35 -19.65
N SER A 14 11.56 42.00 -20.93
CA SER A 14 10.83 42.85 -21.88
C SER A 14 9.30 42.76 -21.68
N LEU A 15 8.61 43.91 -21.85
CA LEU A 15 7.16 44.05 -21.79
C LEU A 15 6.58 43.98 -23.20
N LEU A 16 5.77 42.95 -23.49
CA LEU A 16 5.02 42.85 -24.73
C LEU A 16 3.64 43.49 -24.56
N ALA A 17 3.35 44.51 -25.36
CA ALA A 17 2.01 45.06 -25.49
C ALA A 17 1.26 44.32 -26.60
N LEU A 18 0.18 43.61 -26.24
CA LEU A 18 -0.70 42.97 -27.19
C LEU A 18 -1.95 43.83 -27.37
N THR A 19 -2.18 44.30 -28.59
CA THR A 19 -3.37 45.04 -28.97
C THR A 19 -4.41 44.08 -29.57
N CYS A 20 -5.49 43.85 -28.82
CA CYS A 20 -6.65 43.11 -29.32
C CYS A 20 -7.64 44.06 -30.02
N PRO A 21 -8.35 43.63 -31.07
CA PRO A 21 -9.36 44.46 -31.73
C PRO A 21 -10.58 44.57 -30.81
N GLY A 22 -10.68 45.68 -30.07
CA GLY A 22 -11.77 45.92 -29.11
C GLY A 22 -11.40 46.75 -27.87
N SER A 23 -10.46 47.70 -27.98
CA SER A 23 -10.18 48.76 -26.98
C SER A 23 -9.54 48.34 -25.64
N TYR A 24 -8.89 47.18 -25.55
CA TYR A 24 -8.15 46.79 -24.34
C TYR A 24 -6.70 46.39 -24.71
N GLN A 25 -5.72 46.99 -24.02
CA GLN A 25 -4.31 46.62 -24.10
C GLN A 25 -3.96 45.68 -22.93
N ALA A 26 -3.37 44.53 -23.24
CA ALA A 26 -2.79 43.63 -22.25
C ALA A 26 -1.26 43.75 -22.30
N TRP A 27 -0.62 43.83 -21.13
CA TRP A 27 0.83 43.89 -20.98
C TRP A 27 1.33 42.57 -20.40
N CYS A 28 2.14 41.83 -21.16
CA CYS A 28 2.72 40.58 -20.74
C CYS A 28 4.22 40.77 -20.47
N GLN A 29 4.69 40.35 -19.29
CA GLN A 29 6.10 40.38 -18.93
C GLN A 29 6.73 39.02 -19.24
N VAL A 30 7.80 39.01 -20.05
CA VAL A 30 8.53 37.79 -20.38
C VAL A 30 9.47 37.44 -19.23
N THR A 31 9.14 36.40 -18.46
CA THR A 31 9.88 35.99 -17.26
C THR A 31 11.00 34.98 -17.54
N ASN A 32 10.92 34.20 -18.63
CA ASN A 32 11.97 33.25 -19.01
C ASN A 32 11.89 32.88 -20.51
N VAL A 33 13.03 32.85 -21.21
CA VAL A 33 13.14 32.41 -22.61
C VAL A 33 14.03 31.18 -22.67
N SER A 34 13.43 29.99 -22.77
CA SER A 34 14.16 28.74 -22.93
C SER A 34 14.29 28.38 -24.42
N ALA A 35 15.52 28.32 -24.93
CA ALA A 35 15.80 27.81 -26.27
C ALA A 35 15.57 26.29 -26.34
N LEU A 36 14.82 25.81 -27.33
CA LEU A 36 14.72 24.37 -27.63
C LEU A 36 16.10 23.84 -28.09
N PRO A 37 16.61 22.71 -27.58
CA PRO A 37 17.85 22.14 -28.09
C PRO A 37 17.59 21.41 -29.41
N ALA A 38 18.13 21.94 -30.50
CA ALA A 38 18.25 21.22 -31.76
C ALA A 38 19.32 20.12 -31.62
N THR A 39 18.92 18.89 -31.87
CA THR A 39 19.78 17.70 -31.93
C THR A 39 20.81 17.76 -33.07
N ALA A 40 22.00 17.24 -32.75
CA ALA A 40 23.04 16.66 -33.62
C ALA A 40 23.91 17.60 -34.48
N LEU A 41 25.19 17.72 -34.11
CA LEU A 41 26.41 17.40 -34.88
C LEU A 41 27.66 17.99 -34.17
N ALA A 42 28.63 17.13 -33.83
CA ALA A 42 29.96 17.50 -33.26
C ALA A 42 30.95 17.90 -34.39
N PRO A 43 32.26 18.16 -34.17
CA PRO A 43 33.07 18.29 -32.94
C PRO A 43 34.06 19.50 -32.91
N GLY A 44 34.68 19.83 -31.76
CA GLY A 44 35.94 20.60 -31.77
C GLY A 44 36.38 21.37 -30.51
N LEU A 45 37.49 20.89 -29.93
CA LEU A 45 38.58 21.58 -29.19
C LEU A 45 38.38 22.21 -27.78
N GLN A 46 39.18 21.66 -26.84
CA GLN A 46 40.07 22.29 -25.81
C GLN A 46 39.44 23.32 -24.84
N SER A 47 39.71 23.38 -23.53
CA SER A 47 40.91 23.06 -22.75
C SER A 47 40.57 23.00 -21.24
N THR A 48 41.50 22.44 -20.47
CA THR A 48 41.51 22.03 -19.06
C THR A 48 41.62 23.17 -18.02
N ASN A 49 40.95 23.01 -16.86
CA ASN A 49 41.52 22.99 -15.48
C ASN A 49 40.56 23.55 -14.43
N GLY A 50 40.27 22.77 -13.39
CA GLY A 50 39.55 23.23 -12.20
C GLY A 50 38.94 22.10 -11.37
N THR A 51 39.77 21.42 -10.59
CA THR A 51 39.35 20.40 -9.62
C THR A 51 38.71 21.08 -8.40
N ILE A 52 37.40 20.88 -8.16
CA ILE A 52 36.83 20.90 -6.81
C ILE A 52 35.90 19.70 -6.66
N LEU A 53 36.31 18.80 -5.77
CA LEU A 53 35.60 17.63 -5.31
C LEU A 53 34.45 18.09 -4.40
N SER A 54 33.21 18.02 -4.86
CA SER A 54 32.03 17.97 -3.98
C SER A 54 31.09 16.91 -4.50
N VAL A 55 31.12 15.76 -3.81
CA VAL A 55 30.11 14.72 -3.94
C VAL A 55 28.87 15.23 -3.21
N ALA A 56 27.99 15.90 -3.95
CA ALA A 56 26.58 16.04 -3.59
C ALA A 56 25.79 15.27 -4.66
N PRO A 57 24.82 14.40 -4.30
CA PRO A 57 23.92 13.89 -5.30
C PRO A 57 23.00 15.05 -5.67
N ALA A 58 23.36 15.78 -6.73
CA ALA A 58 22.46 16.69 -7.40
C ALA A 58 21.36 15.84 -8.05
N VAL A 59 20.33 15.51 -7.28
CA VAL A 59 19.05 15.06 -7.84
C VAL A 59 18.42 16.32 -8.42
N ALA A 60 18.85 16.67 -9.63
CA ALA A 60 18.17 17.65 -10.46
C ALA A 60 16.79 17.06 -10.80
N VAL A 61 15.76 17.51 -10.08
CA VAL A 61 14.37 17.12 -10.33
C VAL A 61 13.92 17.85 -11.60
N THR A 62 13.99 17.17 -12.74
CA THR A 62 13.38 17.62 -13.99
C THR A 62 12.06 16.88 -14.22
N GLY A 63 10.95 17.64 -14.15
CA GLY A 63 9.62 17.33 -14.70
C GLY A 63 8.84 16.21 -13.99
N GLY A 64 7.58 16.45 -13.62
CA GLY A 64 6.75 15.60 -12.73
C GLY A 64 6.80 14.08 -12.95
N HIS A 65 7.01 13.60 -14.19
CA HIS A 65 7.21 12.18 -14.50
C HIS A 65 8.42 11.54 -13.78
N SER A 66 9.53 12.26 -13.66
CA SER A 66 10.72 11.77 -12.97
C SER A 66 10.48 11.62 -11.46
N GLY A 67 9.73 12.55 -10.86
CA GLY A 67 9.35 12.49 -9.45
C GLY A 67 8.47 11.29 -9.13
N LEU A 68 7.43 11.05 -9.93
CA LEU A 68 6.54 9.90 -9.79
C LEU A 68 7.29 8.58 -9.91
N LEU A 69 8.20 8.44 -10.88
CA LEU A 69 9.01 7.23 -11.07
C LEU A 69 9.95 6.98 -9.90
N VAL A 70 10.56 8.04 -9.36
CA VAL A 70 11.38 7.97 -8.14
C VAL A 70 10.53 7.52 -6.96
N GLY A 71 9.35 8.10 -6.75
CA GLY A 71 8.43 7.70 -5.69
C GLY A 71 7.97 6.24 -5.80
N LEU A 72 7.62 5.79 -7.02
CA LEU A 72 7.29 4.39 -7.29
C LEU A 72 8.48 3.45 -7.00
N GLY A 73 9.68 3.79 -7.45
CA GLY A 73 10.89 3.02 -7.17
C GLY A 73 11.20 2.94 -5.67
N LEU A 74 11.03 4.03 -4.94
CA LEU A 74 11.16 4.07 -3.48
C LEU A 74 10.11 3.21 -2.77
N ALA A 75 8.86 3.22 -3.21
CA ALA A 75 7.78 2.40 -2.63
C ALA A 75 8.01 0.89 -2.88
N VAL A 76 8.44 0.51 -4.08
CA VAL A 76 8.75 -0.89 -4.40
C VAL A 76 9.99 -1.37 -3.64
N SER A 77 11.06 -0.57 -3.60
CA SER A 77 12.27 -0.92 -2.83
C SER A 77 11.98 -1.02 -1.33
N SER A 78 11.19 -0.08 -0.79
CA SER A 78 10.68 -0.15 0.58
C SER A 78 9.97 -1.48 0.86
N SER A 79 9.05 -1.88 -0.01
CA SER A 79 8.29 -3.12 0.13
C SER A 79 9.20 -4.35 0.15
N VAL A 80 10.26 -4.35 -0.68
CA VAL A 80 11.26 -5.44 -0.69
C VAL A 80 12.04 -5.48 0.62
N PHE A 81 12.50 -4.34 1.13
CA PHE A 81 13.23 -4.26 2.40
C PHE A 81 12.35 -4.68 3.59
N ILE A 82 11.15 -4.12 3.72
CA ILE A 82 10.18 -4.48 4.77
C ILE A 82 9.84 -5.98 4.68
N GLY A 83 9.53 -6.48 3.48
CA GLY A 83 9.19 -7.88 3.27
C GLY A 83 10.34 -8.84 3.62
N SER A 84 11.57 -8.48 3.26
CA SER A 84 12.78 -9.24 3.59
C SER A 84 13.08 -9.21 5.10
N SER A 85 12.82 -8.09 5.76
CA SER A 85 13.09 -7.89 7.19
C SER A 85 12.40 -8.95 8.07
N PHE A 86 11.15 -9.30 7.75
CA PHE A 86 10.39 -10.30 8.49
C PHE A 86 11.02 -11.68 8.40
N ILE A 87 11.52 -12.05 7.22
CA ILE A 87 12.11 -13.37 6.99
C ILE A 87 13.50 -13.47 7.59
N LEU A 88 14.32 -12.41 7.51
CA LEU A 88 15.63 -12.35 8.15
C LEU A 88 15.51 -12.46 9.68
N LYS A 89 14.59 -11.70 10.29
CA LYS A 89 14.30 -11.79 11.74
C LYS A 89 13.83 -13.20 12.12
N LYS A 90 12.88 -13.77 11.37
CA LYS A 90 12.35 -15.11 11.62
C LYS A 90 13.44 -16.18 11.51
N LYS A 91 14.27 -16.12 10.46
CA LYS A 91 15.41 -17.05 10.27
C LYS A 91 16.45 -16.92 11.38
N GLY A 92 16.78 -15.70 11.81
CA GLY A 92 17.68 -15.47 12.93
C GLY A 92 17.17 -16.07 14.24
N LEU A 93 15.87 -15.91 14.52
CA LEU A 93 15.23 -16.51 15.70
C LEU A 93 15.18 -18.04 15.64
N LEU A 94 14.93 -18.62 14.45
CA LEU A 94 14.92 -20.08 14.26
C LEU A 94 16.32 -20.68 14.43
N GLN A 95 17.37 -20.03 13.92
CA GLN A 95 18.76 -20.45 14.14
C GLN A 95 19.12 -20.46 15.63
N LEU A 96 18.72 -19.41 16.35
CA LEU A 96 18.95 -19.31 17.78
C LEU A 96 18.24 -20.41 18.58
N ALA A 97 16.98 -20.72 18.21
CA ALA A 97 16.24 -21.82 18.80
C ALA A 97 16.88 -23.19 18.51
N ALA A 98 17.44 -23.38 17.30
CA ALA A 98 18.16 -24.60 16.95
C ALA A 98 19.47 -24.75 17.74
N SER A 99 20.12 -23.66 18.12
CA SER A 99 21.31 -23.65 18.98
C SER A 99 21.02 -23.87 20.47
N GLY A 100 19.77 -24.15 20.85
CA GLY A 100 19.37 -24.43 22.24
C GLY A 100 19.32 -23.21 23.15
N ALA A 101 19.46 -21.99 22.60
CA ALA A 101 19.33 -20.77 23.38
C ALA A 101 17.86 -20.48 23.72
N THR A 102 17.66 -19.83 24.87
CA THR A 102 16.32 -19.45 25.34
C THR A 102 15.59 -18.63 24.28
N ARG A 103 14.39 -19.06 23.92
CA ARG A 103 13.56 -18.35 22.94
C ARG A 103 13.22 -16.95 23.45
N ALA A 104 13.15 -15.99 22.52
CA ALA A 104 12.75 -14.61 22.85
C ALA A 104 11.38 -14.55 23.57
N GLY A 105 10.43 -15.40 23.20
CA GLY A 105 9.11 -15.49 23.85
C GLY A 105 9.13 -16.04 25.28
N GLN A 106 10.28 -16.51 25.78
CA GLN A 106 10.49 -16.99 27.15
C GLN A 106 11.38 -16.02 27.97
N GLY A 107 11.61 -14.80 27.49
CA GLY A 107 12.44 -13.79 28.17
C GLY A 107 13.94 -13.86 27.83
N GLY A 108 14.35 -14.69 26.87
CA GLY A 108 15.73 -14.80 26.42
C GLY A 108 16.16 -13.63 25.54
N HIS A 109 17.27 -12.96 25.88
CA HIS A 109 17.84 -11.85 25.11
C HIS A 109 18.92 -12.28 24.11
N SER A 110 19.12 -13.59 23.93
CA SER A 110 20.19 -14.16 23.09
C SER A 110 20.06 -13.81 21.61
N TYR A 111 18.88 -13.39 21.14
CA TYR A 111 18.67 -12.94 19.76
C TYR A 111 19.45 -11.68 19.42
N LEU A 112 19.78 -10.84 20.41
CA LEU A 112 20.60 -9.64 20.21
C LEU A 112 22.03 -9.96 19.78
N LYS A 113 22.50 -11.21 19.97
CA LYS A 113 23.82 -11.65 19.47
C LYS A 113 23.78 -12.12 18.01
N GLN A 114 22.59 -12.34 17.45
CA GLN A 114 22.44 -12.89 16.11
C GLN A 114 22.51 -11.81 15.03
N TRP A 115 23.52 -11.89 14.15
CA TRP A 115 23.70 -10.92 13.06
C TRP A 115 22.48 -10.85 12.12
N LEU A 116 21.83 -11.99 11.83
CA LEU A 116 20.63 -12.02 10.98
C LEU A 116 19.46 -11.23 11.58
N TRP A 117 19.33 -11.19 12.91
CA TRP A 117 18.28 -10.41 13.56
C TRP A 117 18.52 -8.91 13.39
N TRP A 118 19.76 -8.44 13.58
CA TRP A 118 20.15 -7.05 13.33
C TRP A 118 20.04 -6.67 11.86
N ALA A 119 20.44 -7.54 10.94
CA ALA A 119 20.26 -7.32 9.50
C ALA A 119 18.77 -7.14 9.16
N GLY A 120 17.89 -7.93 9.79
CA GLY A 120 16.45 -7.76 9.66
C GLY A 120 15.94 -6.44 10.26
N LEU A 121 16.45 -6.02 11.42
CA LEU A 121 16.08 -4.73 12.02
C LEU A 121 16.53 -3.54 11.17
N LEU A 122 17.78 -3.54 10.68
CA LEU A 122 18.31 -2.49 9.80
C LEU A 122 17.54 -2.41 8.48
N SER A 123 17.23 -3.57 7.88
CA SER A 123 16.42 -3.64 6.66
C SER A 123 15.01 -3.07 6.87
N MET A 124 14.38 -3.35 8.02
CA MET A 124 13.08 -2.74 8.36
C MET A 124 13.19 -1.20 8.44
N GLY A 125 14.20 -0.68 9.14
CA GLY A 125 14.41 0.77 9.26
C GLY A 125 14.65 1.45 7.91
N LEU A 126 15.47 0.84 7.03
CA LEU A 126 15.71 1.34 5.67
C LEU A 126 14.43 1.30 4.83
N GLY A 127 13.65 0.24 4.95
CA GLY A 127 12.37 0.10 4.27
C GLY A 127 11.36 1.17 4.69
N GLU A 128 11.21 1.44 5.99
CA GLU A 128 10.32 2.50 6.47
C GLU A 128 10.79 3.89 6.05
N ALA A 129 12.11 4.15 6.07
CA ALA A 129 12.66 5.41 5.58
C ALA A 129 12.39 5.61 4.07
N ALA A 130 12.55 4.56 3.26
CA ALA A 130 12.21 4.59 1.84
C ALA A 130 10.70 4.77 1.60
N ASN A 131 9.84 4.17 2.44
CA ASN A 131 8.39 4.35 2.39
C ASN A 131 8.00 5.81 2.66
N PHE A 132 8.59 6.40 3.71
CA PHE A 132 8.39 7.80 4.06
C PHE A 132 8.84 8.71 2.92
N ALA A 133 10.02 8.45 2.34
CA ALA A 133 10.52 9.19 1.19
C ALA A 133 9.58 9.05 -0.03
N ALA A 134 9.01 7.87 -0.28
CA ALA A 134 8.08 7.64 -1.37
C ALA A 134 6.83 8.55 -1.29
N TYR A 135 6.26 8.74 -0.10
CA TYR A 135 5.13 9.67 0.11
C TYR A 135 5.47 11.14 -0.19
N ALA A 136 6.74 11.52 -0.19
CA ALA A 136 7.15 12.86 -0.58
C ALA A 136 7.15 13.05 -2.10
N PHE A 137 7.28 11.97 -2.90
CA PHE A 137 7.45 12.03 -4.35
C PHE A 137 6.29 11.43 -5.15
N ALA A 138 5.43 10.62 -4.52
CA ALA A 138 4.33 9.93 -5.18
C ALA A 138 3.04 9.95 -4.34
N PRO A 139 1.89 9.78 -5.00
CA PRO A 139 0.61 9.77 -4.34
C PRO A 139 0.44 8.71 -3.28
N ALA A 140 -0.24 9.08 -2.19
CA ALA A 140 -0.63 8.11 -1.17
C ALA A 140 -1.54 7.03 -1.76
N THR A 141 -2.40 7.39 -2.71
CA THR A 141 -3.25 6.49 -3.51
C THR A 141 -2.43 5.38 -4.21
N LEU A 142 -1.18 5.65 -4.58
CA LEU A 142 -0.26 4.69 -5.21
C LEU A 142 0.65 3.98 -4.20
N VAL A 143 1.23 4.73 -3.24
CA VAL A 143 2.23 4.22 -2.29
C VAL A 143 1.60 3.25 -1.28
N THR A 144 0.40 3.54 -0.75
CA THR A 144 -0.24 2.72 0.27
C THR A 144 -0.59 1.30 -0.21
N PRO A 145 -1.17 1.09 -1.41
CA PRO A 145 -1.41 -0.25 -1.94
C PRO A 145 -0.14 -1.06 -2.19
N LEU A 146 0.95 -0.41 -2.61
CA LEU A 146 2.25 -1.06 -2.82
C LEU A 146 2.79 -1.70 -1.53
N GLY A 147 2.38 -1.23 -0.36
CA GLY A 147 2.67 -1.89 0.92
C GLY A 147 2.24 -3.37 0.97
N ALA A 148 1.21 -3.78 0.23
CA ALA A 148 0.83 -5.20 0.10
C ALA A 148 1.91 -6.06 -0.56
N LEU A 149 2.76 -5.46 -1.40
CA LEU A 149 3.90 -6.15 -2.01
C LEU A 149 4.91 -6.60 -0.96
N SER A 150 5.02 -5.92 0.19
CA SER A 150 5.90 -6.36 1.27
C SER A 150 5.47 -7.72 1.84
N VAL A 151 4.16 -7.94 1.97
CA VAL A 151 3.57 -9.22 2.42
C VAL A 151 3.84 -10.31 1.39
N LEU A 152 3.70 -9.98 0.10
CA LEU A 152 4.03 -10.87 -1.01
C LEU A 152 5.51 -11.28 -0.99
N VAL A 153 6.42 -10.31 -0.87
CA VAL A 153 7.86 -10.53 -0.79
C VAL A 153 8.20 -11.42 0.41
N SER A 154 7.63 -11.15 1.58
CA SER A 154 7.78 -12.03 2.74
C SER A 154 7.30 -13.45 2.46
N ALA A 155 6.14 -13.62 1.82
CA ALA A 155 5.59 -14.94 1.52
C ALA A 155 6.49 -15.75 0.58
N ILE A 156 6.98 -15.12 -0.49
CA ILE A 156 7.91 -15.74 -1.46
C ILE A 156 9.23 -16.11 -0.79
N LEU A 157 9.83 -15.17 -0.05
CA LEU A 157 11.08 -15.39 0.66
C LEU A 157 10.97 -16.43 1.78
N SER A 158 9.81 -16.52 2.47
CA SER A 158 9.56 -17.59 3.46
C SER A 158 9.56 -18.96 2.78
N SER A 159 8.96 -19.06 1.59
CA SER A 159 8.94 -20.32 0.86
C SER A 159 10.34 -20.76 0.41
N TYR A 160 11.17 -19.79 -0.01
CA TYR A 160 12.53 -20.06 -0.45
C TYR A 160 13.50 -20.35 0.72
N PHE A 161 13.55 -19.47 1.73
CA PHE A 161 14.55 -19.54 2.80
C PHE A 161 14.19 -20.43 3.98
N LEU A 162 12.89 -20.64 4.26
CA LEU A 162 12.43 -21.49 5.35
C LEU A 162 11.86 -22.83 4.83
N HIS A 163 11.87 -23.05 3.51
CA HIS A 163 11.29 -24.23 2.87
C HIS A 163 9.81 -24.46 3.22
N GLU A 164 9.08 -23.40 3.58
CA GLU A 164 7.64 -23.47 3.86
C GLU A 164 6.87 -23.60 2.54
N ARG A 165 6.03 -24.63 2.41
CA ARG A 165 5.21 -24.81 1.20
C ARG A 165 4.03 -23.84 1.22
N LEU A 166 3.97 -22.94 0.23
CA LEU A 166 2.79 -22.11 -0.02
C LEU A 166 1.66 -22.95 -0.60
N ASN A 167 0.49 -22.90 0.06
CA ASN A 167 -0.72 -23.56 -0.42
C ASN A 167 -1.17 -22.96 -1.78
N VAL A 168 -1.97 -23.69 -2.56
CA VAL A 168 -2.45 -23.23 -3.89
C VAL A 168 -3.19 -21.89 -3.76
N HIS A 169 -4.06 -21.78 -2.75
CA HIS A 169 -4.75 -20.54 -2.39
C HIS A 169 -3.78 -19.40 -2.05
N GLY A 170 -2.66 -19.70 -1.37
CA GLY A 170 -1.62 -18.70 -1.09
C GLY A 170 -0.93 -18.21 -2.35
N LYS A 171 -0.64 -19.10 -3.31
CA LYS A 171 -0.08 -18.71 -4.63
C LYS A 171 -1.06 -17.86 -5.43
N LEU A 172 -2.34 -18.23 -5.46
CA LEU A 172 -3.38 -17.45 -6.13
C LEU A 172 -3.54 -16.07 -5.45
N GLY A 173 -3.45 -16.01 -4.12
CA GLY A 173 -3.53 -14.76 -3.37
C GLY A 173 -2.38 -13.82 -3.72
N CYS A 174 -1.16 -14.37 -3.82
CA CYS A 174 0.01 -13.64 -4.29
C CYS A 174 -0.18 -13.04 -5.70
N VAL A 175 -0.70 -13.83 -6.64
CA VAL A 175 -0.96 -13.37 -8.02
C VAL A 175 -2.04 -12.28 -8.05
N LEU A 176 -3.14 -12.47 -7.32
CA LEU A 176 -4.21 -11.47 -7.22
C LEU A 176 -3.71 -10.16 -6.61
N SER A 177 -2.95 -10.21 -5.52
CA SER A 177 -2.38 -8.99 -4.92
C SER A 177 -1.44 -8.27 -5.88
N LEU A 178 -0.61 -8.99 -6.64
CA LEU A 178 0.29 -8.39 -7.63
C LEU A 178 -0.48 -7.71 -8.78
N LEU A 179 -1.50 -8.39 -9.32
CA LEU A 179 -2.36 -7.86 -10.37
C LEU A 179 -3.13 -6.63 -9.88
N GLY A 180 -3.73 -6.71 -8.70
CA GLY A 180 -4.46 -5.60 -8.10
C GLY A 180 -3.57 -4.36 -7.86
N SER A 181 -2.36 -4.53 -7.32
CA SER A 181 -1.40 -3.43 -7.17
C SER A 181 -1.01 -2.83 -8.51
N THR A 182 -0.81 -3.65 -9.55
CA THR A 182 -0.49 -3.17 -10.90
C THR A 182 -1.64 -2.34 -11.49
N VAL A 183 -2.88 -2.84 -11.37
CA VAL A 183 -4.07 -2.13 -11.85
C VAL A 183 -4.25 -0.79 -11.12
N MET A 184 -4.03 -0.75 -9.80
CA MET A 184 -4.09 0.49 -9.03
C MET A 184 -3.02 1.51 -9.46
N VAL A 185 -1.79 1.06 -9.75
CA VAL A 185 -0.71 1.94 -10.22
C VAL A 185 -1.02 2.52 -11.60
N ILE A 186 -1.56 1.72 -12.52
CA ILE A 186 -1.87 2.17 -13.89
C ILE A 186 -2.98 3.22 -13.91
N HIS A 187 -3.96 3.09 -13.03
CA HIS A 187 -5.09 4.01 -12.93
C HIS A 187 -4.95 4.99 -11.74
N ALA A 188 -3.72 5.19 -11.25
CA ALA A 188 -3.50 6.15 -10.18
C ALA A 188 -3.66 7.57 -10.76
N PRO A 189 -4.36 8.48 -10.05
CA PRO A 189 -4.42 9.87 -10.46
C PRO A 189 -3.04 10.51 -10.53
N GLU A 190 -2.83 11.34 -11.54
CA GLU A 190 -1.74 12.32 -11.50
C GLU A 190 -2.12 13.35 -10.41
N GLU A 191 -1.25 13.50 -9.41
CA GLU A 191 -1.51 14.50 -8.36
C GLU A 191 -1.39 15.91 -8.95
N GLU A 192 -2.31 16.81 -8.57
CA GLU A 192 -2.05 18.24 -8.68
C GLU A 192 -0.72 18.54 -7.97
N GLU A 193 0.16 19.29 -8.63
CA GLU A 193 1.50 19.65 -8.14
C GLU A 193 1.39 20.54 -6.89
N VAL A 194 1.11 19.94 -5.73
CA VAL A 194 1.22 20.59 -4.41
C VAL A 194 2.70 20.71 -4.10
N THR A 195 3.31 21.77 -4.64
CA THR A 195 4.76 22.00 -4.55
C THR A 195 5.14 22.84 -3.35
N SER A 196 4.18 23.54 -2.73
CA SER A 196 4.45 24.41 -1.59
C SER A 196 3.65 24.06 -0.34
N LEU A 197 4.21 24.38 0.82
CA LEU A 197 3.52 24.27 2.11
C LEU A 197 2.22 25.10 2.17
N ALA A 198 2.16 26.23 1.45
CA ALA A 198 0.98 27.10 1.39
C ALA A 198 -0.19 26.43 0.65
N ASP A 199 0.10 25.70 -0.44
CA ASP A 199 -0.93 24.94 -1.18
C ASP A 199 -1.49 23.80 -0.32
N MET A 200 -0.61 23.14 0.45
CA MET A 200 -1.02 22.13 1.43
C MET A 200 -1.91 22.75 2.52
N GLU A 201 -1.58 23.94 3.03
CA GLU A 201 -2.42 24.66 3.99
C GLU A 201 -3.81 24.98 3.41
N ALA A 202 -3.85 25.46 2.18
CA ALA A 202 -5.11 25.78 1.50
C ALA A 202 -5.99 24.53 1.36
N LYS A 203 -5.42 23.38 0.99
CA LYS A 203 -6.13 22.10 0.91
C LYS A 203 -6.61 21.61 2.29
N LEU A 204 -5.83 21.79 3.35
CA LEU A 204 -6.22 21.44 4.73
C LEU A 204 -7.33 22.35 5.29
N ARG A 205 -7.41 23.60 4.84
CA ARG A 205 -8.46 24.56 5.23
C ARG A 205 -9.73 24.45 4.38
N ASP A 206 -9.71 23.66 3.32
CA ASP A 206 -10.89 23.45 2.47
C ASP A 206 -12.06 22.89 3.32
N PRO A 207 -13.27 23.45 3.19
CA PRO A 207 -14.40 23.05 4.03
C PRO A 207 -14.75 21.56 3.88
N GLY A 208 -14.49 20.95 2.72
CA GLY A 208 -14.69 19.52 2.50
C GLY A 208 -13.76 18.67 3.37
N PHE A 209 -12.47 19.01 3.39
CA PHE A 209 -11.48 18.32 4.21
C PHE A 209 -11.70 18.55 5.70
N VAL A 210 -11.99 19.79 6.12
CA VAL A 210 -12.27 20.10 7.54
C VAL A 210 -13.48 19.33 8.04
N CYS A 211 -14.56 19.26 7.27
CA CYS A 211 -15.75 18.48 7.62
C CYS A 211 -15.40 16.99 7.77
N PHE A 212 -14.69 16.41 6.79
CA PHE A 212 -14.22 15.03 6.86
C PHE A 212 -13.34 14.79 8.11
N ALA A 213 -12.37 15.66 8.36
CA ALA A 213 -11.46 15.54 9.49
C ALA A 213 -12.20 15.56 10.83
N VAL A 214 -13.16 16.49 11.00
CA VAL A 214 -14.00 16.57 12.21
C VAL A 214 -14.83 15.28 12.37
N VAL A 215 -15.47 14.79 11.32
CA VAL A 215 -16.26 13.54 11.37
C VAL A 215 -15.38 12.36 11.78
N VAL A 216 -14.19 12.23 11.21
CA VAL A 216 -13.26 11.13 11.52
C VAL A 216 -12.74 11.24 12.95
N VAL A 217 -12.38 12.43 13.42
CA VAL A 217 -11.91 12.66 14.79
C VAL A 217 -13.02 12.39 15.81
N VAL A 218 -14.23 12.91 15.59
CA VAL A 218 -15.38 12.68 16.48
C VAL A 218 -15.74 11.20 16.52
N THR A 219 -15.82 10.55 15.36
CA THR A 219 -16.11 9.10 15.28
C THR A 219 -15.03 8.30 16.01
N SER A 220 -13.75 8.63 15.81
CA SER A 220 -12.64 7.98 16.50
C SER A 220 -12.71 8.20 18.01
N LEU A 221 -13.04 9.40 18.47
CA LEU A 221 -13.18 9.72 19.89
C LEU A 221 -14.34 8.94 20.53
N VAL A 222 -15.48 8.83 19.86
CA VAL A 222 -16.61 8.01 20.31
C VAL A 222 -16.22 6.54 20.37
N LEU A 223 -15.52 6.03 19.36
CA LEU A 223 -15.01 4.66 19.35
C LEU A 223 -14.02 4.43 20.50
N ILE A 224 -13.13 5.37 20.78
CA ILE A 224 -12.12 5.29 21.85
C ILE A 224 -12.75 5.35 23.25
N LEU A 225 -13.64 6.33 23.49
CA LEU A 225 -14.14 6.62 24.84
C LEU A 225 -15.35 5.77 25.23
N VAL A 226 -16.21 5.40 24.26
CA VAL A 226 -17.49 4.74 24.55
C VAL A 226 -17.48 3.28 24.11
N VAL A 227 -17.03 3.01 22.89
CA VAL A 227 -17.20 1.68 22.28
C VAL A 227 -16.05 0.74 22.65
N ALA A 228 -14.81 1.20 22.64
CA ALA A 228 -13.63 0.38 22.93
C ALA A 228 -13.67 -0.21 24.36
N PRO A 229 -14.02 0.55 25.42
CA PRO A 229 -14.09 -0.02 26.77
C PRO A 229 -15.21 -1.06 26.93
N ARG A 230 -16.30 -0.95 26.17
CA ARG A 230 -17.48 -1.83 26.30
C ARG A 230 -17.45 -3.04 25.37
N LYS A 231 -16.95 -2.87 24.13
CA LYS A 231 -17.06 -3.86 23.04
C LYS A 231 -15.74 -4.13 22.33
N GLY A 232 -14.66 -3.42 22.64
CA GLY A 232 -13.37 -3.58 21.96
C GLY A 232 -12.81 -5.00 22.05
N GLN A 233 -12.99 -5.65 23.20
CA GLN A 233 -12.55 -7.04 23.43
C GLN A 233 -13.36 -8.09 22.66
N ASN A 234 -14.61 -7.78 22.30
CA ASN A 234 -15.50 -8.74 21.66
C ASN A 234 -15.62 -8.53 20.14
N ASN A 235 -15.28 -7.33 19.64
CA ASN A 235 -15.40 -6.99 18.23
C ASN A 235 -14.12 -6.35 17.70
N ILE A 236 -13.40 -7.12 16.90
CA ILE A 236 -12.17 -6.73 16.19
C ILE A 236 -12.30 -5.44 15.40
N LEU A 237 -13.48 -5.18 14.82
CA LEU A 237 -13.72 -3.99 13.99
C LEU A 237 -13.59 -2.70 14.79
N VAL A 238 -13.80 -2.72 16.11
CA VAL A 238 -13.69 -1.52 16.94
C VAL A 238 -12.23 -1.05 17.02
N TYR A 239 -11.30 -1.93 17.40
CA TYR A 239 -9.89 -1.54 17.46
C TYR A 239 -9.29 -1.24 16.09
N VAL A 240 -9.66 -2.03 15.08
CA VAL A 240 -9.18 -1.82 13.71
C VAL A 240 -9.70 -0.51 13.12
N SER A 241 -10.99 -0.18 13.29
CA SER A 241 -11.53 1.08 12.77
C SER A 241 -10.88 2.31 13.40
N ILE A 242 -10.58 2.28 14.70
CA ILE A 242 -9.86 3.37 15.39
C ILE A 242 -8.47 3.58 14.76
N CYS A 243 -7.66 2.51 14.66
CA CYS A 243 -6.30 2.65 14.17
C CYS A 243 -6.22 2.95 12.66
N SER A 244 -7.20 2.49 11.88
CA SER A 244 -7.35 2.82 10.45
C SER A 244 -7.77 4.28 10.23
N ALA A 245 -8.78 4.76 10.96
CA ALA A 245 -9.30 6.12 10.83
C ALA A 245 -8.26 7.17 11.21
N ILE A 246 -7.65 7.02 12.39
CA ILE A 246 -6.56 7.91 12.85
C ILE A 246 -5.32 7.77 11.97
N GLY A 247 -5.06 6.57 11.44
CA GLY A 247 -3.95 6.29 10.55
C GLY A 247 -3.93 7.09 9.26
N ALA A 248 -5.10 7.46 8.73
CA ALA A 248 -5.19 8.30 7.53
C ALA A 248 -4.51 9.66 7.73
N PHE A 249 -4.65 10.26 8.92
CA PHE A 249 -3.97 11.52 9.25
C PHE A 249 -2.46 11.38 9.35
N SER A 250 -1.93 10.21 9.73
CA SER A 250 -0.49 9.95 9.70
C SER A 250 0.04 10.09 8.28
N VAL A 251 -0.62 9.46 7.29
CA VAL A 251 -0.18 9.50 5.89
C VAL A 251 -0.24 10.93 5.34
N SER A 252 -1.33 11.66 5.59
CA SER A 252 -1.45 13.07 5.20
C SER A 252 -0.38 13.95 5.85
N SER A 253 -0.07 13.71 7.13
CA SER A 253 0.96 14.46 7.87
C SER A 253 2.36 14.17 7.34
N VAL A 254 2.68 12.91 7.06
CA VAL A 254 3.94 12.50 6.41
C VAL A 254 4.10 13.22 5.07
N LYS A 255 3.06 13.22 4.24
CA LYS A 255 3.10 13.89 2.94
C LYS A 255 3.33 15.39 3.06
N GLY A 256 2.59 16.06 3.95
CA GLY A 256 2.78 17.49 4.23
C GLY A 256 4.18 17.82 4.76
N LEU A 257 4.72 16.99 5.67
CA LEU A 257 6.09 17.12 6.15
C LEU A 257 7.13 16.85 5.06
N GLY A 258 6.86 15.91 4.15
CA GLY A 258 7.71 15.66 2.98
C GLY A 258 7.82 16.89 2.07
N ILE A 259 6.72 17.60 1.83
CA ILE A 259 6.70 18.89 1.12
C ILE A 259 7.49 19.94 1.90
N ALA A 260 7.26 20.06 3.21
CA ALA A 260 8.01 20.98 4.07
C ALA A 260 9.53 20.72 4.04
N MET A 261 9.95 19.45 4.00
CA MET A 261 11.35 19.09 3.88
C MET A 261 11.95 19.50 2.52
N LYS A 262 11.19 19.38 1.43
CA LYS A 262 11.62 19.85 0.10
C LYS A 262 11.78 21.38 0.10
N ASP A 263 10.81 22.11 0.63
CA ASP A 263 10.89 23.57 0.77
C ASP A 263 12.10 24.01 1.61
N LEU A 264 12.46 23.22 2.64
CA LEU A 264 13.65 23.47 3.46
C LEU A 264 14.94 23.24 2.67
N MET A 265 15.00 22.24 1.81
CA MET A 265 16.14 21.99 0.90
C MET A 265 16.29 23.11 -0.14
N GLU A 266 15.19 23.75 -0.53
CA GLU A 266 15.17 24.95 -1.38
C GLU A 266 15.48 26.26 -0.62
N GLN A 267 15.93 26.17 0.63
CA GLN A 267 16.27 27.31 1.51
C GLN A 267 15.11 28.26 1.85
N LYS A 268 13.85 27.81 1.77
CA LYS A 268 12.70 28.57 2.25
C LYS A 268 12.62 28.53 3.79
N PRO A 269 12.13 29.58 4.47
CA PRO A 269 12.08 29.65 5.94
C PRO A 269 10.93 28.83 6.55
N VAL A 270 10.92 27.51 6.30
CA VAL A 270 9.87 26.54 6.70
C VAL A 270 9.63 26.48 8.21
N TYR A 271 10.66 26.73 9.03
CA TYR A 271 10.55 26.70 10.50
C TYR A 271 9.69 27.83 11.07
N ARG A 272 9.36 28.86 10.28
CA ARG A 272 8.45 29.94 10.69
C ARG A 272 6.99 29.59 10.49
N ASP A 273 6.68 28.59 9.67
CA ASP A 273 5.31 28.24 9.35
C ASP A 273 4.70 27.36 10.46
N PRO A 274 3.61 27.80 11.11
CA PRO A 274 2.98 27.06 12.21
C PRO A 274 2.44 25.70 11.76
N LEU A 275 2.18 25.53 10.45
CA LEU A 275 1.65 24.30 9.87
C LEU A 275 2.58 23.09 10.10
N VAL A 276 3.90 23.28 10.02
CA VAL A 276 4.86 22.18 10.21
C VAL A 276 4.75 21.58 11.61
N PHE A 277 4.57 22.42 12.62
CA PHE A 277 4.39 21.96 14.00
C PHE A 277 3.05 21.26 14.20
N VAL A 278 1.98 21.74 13.55
CA VAL A 278 0.66 21.08 13.57
C VAL A 278 0.71 19.71 12.90
N LEU A 279 1.37 19.59 11.74
CA LEU A 279 1.55 18.32 11.03
C LEU A 279 2.41 17.35 11.85
N LEU A 280 3.48 17.83 12.47
CA LEU A 280 4.34 17.02 13.34
C LEU A 280 3.58 16.53 14.58
N ALA A 281 2.84 17.41 15.25
CA ALA A 281 2.03 17.03 16.41
C ALA A 281 0.95 16.02 16.03
N THR A 282 0.26 16.24 14.91
CA THR A 282 -0.75 15.32 14.37
C THR A 282 -0.14 13.95 14.08
N LEU A 283 1.03 13.91 13.43
CA LEU A 283 1.76 12.68 13.12
C LEU A 283 2.12 11.88 14.38
N VAL A 284 2.68 12.54 15.41
CA VAL A 284 3.09 11.87 16.65
C VAL A 284 1.87 11.30 17.39
N LEU A 285 0.80 12.09 17.50
CA LEU A 285 -0.44 11.66 18.15
C LEU A 285 -1.12 10.51 17.38
N SER A 286 -1.16 10.58 16.06
CA SER A 286 -1.80 9.59 15.22
C SER A 286 -1.04 8.27 15.20
N ILE A 287 0.29 8.29 15.06
CA ILE A 287 1.13 7.08 15.13
C ILE A 287 1.04 6.44 16.51
N SER A 288 1.12 7.22 17.59
CA SER A 288 1.06 6.69 18.96
C SER A 288 -0.28 5.96 19.20
N THR A 289 -1.38 6.58 18.76
CA THR A 289 -2.73 5.99 18.85
C THR A 289 -2.85 4.74 17.98
N GLN A 290 -2.36 4.79 16.75
CA GLN A 290 -2.39 3.69 15.80
C GLN A 290 -1.66 2.46 16.36
N ILE A 291 -0.42 2.61 16.83
CA ILE A 291 0.38 1.52 17.40
C ILE A 291 -0.32 0.93 18.63
N ASN A 292 -0.89 1.78 19.51
CA ASN A 292 -1.58 1.29 20.70
C ASN A 292 -2.77 0.38 20.35
N TYR A 293 -3.67 0.83 19.48
CA TYR A 293 -4.87 0.07 19.13
C TYR A 293 -4.60 -1.10 18.20
N LEU A 294 -3.61 -0.99 17.31
CA LEU A 294 -3.17 -2.14 16.50
C LEU A 294 -2.60 -3.24 17.40
N ASN A 295 -1.76 -2.89 18.38
CA ASN A 295 -1.23 -3.86 19.34
C ASN A 295 -2.34 -4.50 20.18
N LYS A 296 -3.32 -3.72 20.64
CA LYS A 296 -4.51 -4.27 21.34
C LYS A 296 -5.28 -5.27 20.47
N ALA A 297 -5.50 -4.95 19.19
CA ALA A 297 -6.18 -5.85 18.27
C ALA A 297 -5.39 -7.16 18.06
N LEU A 298 -4.08 -7.06 17.89
CA LEU A 298 -3.20 -8.22 17.69
C LEU A 298 -3.05 -9.11 18.94
N ASP A 299 -3.14 -8.52 20.13
CA ASP A 299 -3.10 -9.24 21.40
C ASP A 299 -4.43 -9.96 21.70
N THR A 300 -5.55 -9.34 21.31
CA THR A 300 -6.89 -9.89 21.60
C THR A 300 -7.36 -10.90 20.54
N PHE A 301 -7.05 -10.66 19.26
CA PHE A 301 -7.60 -11.41 18.14
C PHE A 301 -6.52 -12.09 17.30
N ASN A 302 -6.92 -13.17 16.62
CA ASN A 302 -6.03 -13.90 15.72
C ASN A 302 -5.41 -12.98 14.66
N THR A 303 -4.08 -12.92 14.59
CA THR A 303 -3.33 -12.11 13.62
C THR A 303 -3.76 -12.37 12.18
N SER A 304 -4.10 -13.62 11.84
CA SER A 304 -4.59 -13.99 10.51
C SER A 304 -5.91 -13.30 10.11
N LEU A 305 -6.69 -12.80 11.08
CA LEU A 305 -7.89 -11.99 10.84
C LEU A 305 -7.59 -10.49 10.95
N VAL A 306 -6.79 -10.08 11.94
CA VAL A 306 -6.45 -8.67 12.17
C VAL A 306 -5.74 -8.05 10.97
N THR A 307 -4.72 -8.72 10.42
CA THR A 307 -3.91 -8.19 9.31
C THR A 307 -4.73 -7.86 8.06
N PRO A 308 -5.55 -8.77 7.49
CA PRO A 308 -6.35 -8.45 6.31
C PRO A 308 -7.39 -7.36 6.58
N ILE A 309 -8.08 -7.40 7.73
CA ILE A 309 -9.12 -6.41 8.06
C ILE A 309 -8.49 -5.02 8.25
N TYR A 310 -7.35 -4.95 8.94
CA TYR A 310 -6.59 -3.71 9.10
C TYR A 310 -6.13 -3.14 7.77
N TYR A 311 -5.58 -3.98 6.89
CA TYR A 311 -5.13 -3.54 5.57
C TYR A 311 -6.27 -2.90 4.78
N VAL A 312 -7.43 -3.54 4.74
CA VAL A 312 -8.63 -3.02 4.06
C VAL A 312 -9.05 -1.68 4.68
N GLY A 313 -9.30 -1.66 5.99
CA GLY A 313 -9.79 -0.46 6.67
C GLY A 313 -8.83 0.72 6.59
N PHE A 314 -7.53 0.47 6.77
CA PHE A 314 -6.49 1.49 6.70
C PHE A 314 -6.38 2.05 5.29
N THR A 315 -6.27 1.19 4.28
CA THR A 315 -6.12 1.61 2.88
C THR A 315 -7.37 2.36 2.42
N SER A 316 -8.57 1.90 2.77
CA SER A 316 -9.82 2.63 2.45
C SER A 316 -9.83 4.03 3.07
N MET A 317 -9.50 4.18 4.35
CA MET A 317 -9.48 5.51 4.98
C MET A 317 -8.39 6.41 4.41
N VAL A 318 -7.21 5.87 4.08
CA VAL A 318 -6.13 6.64 3.44
C VAL A 318 -6.54 7.10 2.04
N LEU A 319 -7.16 6.23 1.23
CA LEU A 319 -7.67 6.59 -0.09
C LEU A 319 -8.75 7.68 0.03
N THR A 320 -9.75 7.51 0.91
CA THR A 320 -10.79 8.52 1.11
C THR A 320 -10.20 9.85 1.58
N CYS A 321 -9.26 9.83 2.52
CA CYS A 321 -8.57 11.03 3.00
C CYS A 321 -7.81 11.74 1.86
N SER A 322 -7.07 10.97 1.05
CA SER A 322 -6.28 11.51 -0.08
C SER A 322 -7.18 12.10 -1.16
N ILE A 323 -8.26 11.42 -1.52
CA ILE A 323 -9.26 11.88 -2.49
C ILE A 323 -9.87 13.22 -2.06
N ILE A 324 -10.27 13.34 -0.80
CA ILE A 324 -10.89 14.56 -0.27
C ILE A 324 -9.86 15.69 -0.15
N LEU A 325 -8.66 15.38 0.35
CA LEU A 325 -7.60 16.37 0.60
C LEU A 325 -7.02 16.93 -0.70
N PHE A 326 -6.69 16.06 -1.65
CA PHE A 326 -6.04 16.47 -2.90
C PHE A 326 -7.03 16.74 -4.03
N LYS A 327 -8.31 16.39 -3.88
CA LYS A 327 -9.35 16.49 -4.94
C LYS A 327 -8.98 15.73 -6.22
N GLU A 328 -8.15 14.70 -6.08
CA GLU A 328 -7.58 13.88 -7.16
C GLU A 328 -8.63 13.34 -8.14
N TRP A 329 -9.86 13.07 -7.67
CA TRP A 329 -10.89 12.40 -8.44
C TRP A 329 -11.85 13.34 -9.19
N HIS A 330 -11.72 14.65 -9.01
CA HIS A 330 -12.60 15.60 -9.69
C HIS A 330 -12.39 15.61 -11.21
N ASP A 331 -11.14 15.41 -11.65
CA ASP A 331 -10.76 15.46 -13.06
C ASP A 331 -10.43 14.07 -13.65
N LEU A 332 -10.62 13.00 -12.85
CA LEU A 332 -10.39 11.62 -13.28
C LEU A 332 -11.51 11.10 -14.18
N GLY A 333 -11.14 10.38 -15.24
CA GLY A 333 -12.08 9.64 -16.05
C GLY A 333 -12.77 8.53 -15.26
N ALA A 334 -14.05 8.27 -15.55
CA ALA A 334 -14.81 7.18 -14.91
C ALA A 334 -14.13 5.79 -15.06
N ARG A 335 -13.33 5.61 -16.12
CA ARG A 335 -12.53 4.40 -16.34
C ARG A 335 -11.42 4.25 -15.31
N ASP A 336 -10.73 5.33 -14.98
CA ASP A 336 -9.62 5.32 -14.03
C ASP A 336 -10.13 5.08 -12.62
N VAL A 337 -11.22 5.73 -12.24
CA VAL A 337 -11.93 5.46 -10.98
C VAL A 337 -12.32 3.98 -10.85
N LEU A 338 -12.94 3.41 -11.90
CA LEU A 338 -13.32 2.00 -11.89
C LEU A 338 -12.09 1.07 -11.87
N GLY A 339 -11.01 1.47 -12.54
CA GLY A 339 -9.70 0.82 -12.49
C GLY A 339 -9.12 0.80 -11.07
N THR A 340 -9.07 1.95 -10.39
CA THR A 340 -8.57 2.05 -9.01
C THR A 340 -9.41 1.20 -8.05
N LEU A 341 -10.74 1.25 -8.14
CA LEU A 341 -11.64 0.47 -7.29
C LEU A 341 -11.54 -1.04 -7.54
N SER A 342 -11.46 -1.45 -8.81
CA SER A 342 -11.29 -2.86 -9.18
C SER A 342 -9.92 -3.41 -8.76
N GLY A 343 -8.86 -2.61 -8.92
CA GLY A 343 -7.52 -2.92 -8.41
C GLY A 343 -7.54 -3.11 -6.90
N PHE A 344 -8.12 -2.17 -6.16
CA PHE A 344 -8.27 -2.25 -4.72
C PHE A 344 -9.03 -3.51 -4.28
N GLY A 345 -10.18 -3.79 -4.89
CA GLY A 345 -10.95 -5.01 -4.63
C GLY A 345 -10.17 -6.30 -4.90
N THR A 346 -9.35 -6.31 -5.96
CA THR A 346 -8.49 -7.45 -6.31
C THR A 346 -7.40 -7.67 -5.25
N ILE A 347 -6.78 -6.60 -4.74
CA ILE A 347 -5.81 -6.69 -3.64
C ILE A 347 -6.46 -7.27 -2.38
N ILE A 348 -7.67 -6.81 -2.03
CA ILE A 348 -8.42 -7.32 -0.88
C ILE A 348 -8.66 -8.83 -1.03
N GLY A 349 -9.13 -9.27 -2.20
CA GLY A 349 -9.30 -10.69 -2.51
C GLY A 349 -8.00 -11.47 -2.36
N GLY A 350 -6.89 -10.93 -2.86
CA GLY A 350 -5.57 -11.54 -2.75
C GLY A 350 -5.08 -11.72 -1.31
N ILE A 351 -5.18 -10.67 -0.50
CA ILE A 351 -4.76 -10.69 0.92
C ILE A 351 -5.67 -11.61 1.74
N PHE A 352 -6.99 -11.57 1.52
CA PHE A 352 -7.92 -12.48 2.19
C PHE A 352 -7.57 -13.94 1.87
N LEU A 353 -7.31 -14.25 0.60
CA LEU A 353 -6.95 -15.60 0.18
C LEU A 353 -5.61 -16.07 0.80
N LEU A 354 -4.64 -15.16 0.91
CA LEU A 354 -3.33 -15.43 1.51
C LEU A 354 -3.43 -15.74 3.02
N HIS A 355 -4.33 -15.06 3.74
CA HIS A 355 -4.47 -15.20 5.19
C HIS A 355 -5.50 -16.24 5.62
N ALA A 356 -6.64 -16.36 4.93
CA ALA A 356 -7.73 -17.28 5.30
C ALA A 356 -7.32 -18.76 5.12
N PHE A 357 -6.52 -19.08 4.11
CA PHE A 357 -6.15 -20.47 3.77
C PHE A 357 -4.74 -20.87 4.21
N ARG A 358 -4.08 -20.04 5.02
CA ARG A 358 -2.71 -20.28 5.49
C ARG A 358 -2.57 -21.56 6.33
N GLY A 359 -3.65 -22.04 6.94
CA GLY A 359 -3.70 -23.26 7.76
C GLY A 359 -4.31 -24.50 7.09
N VAL A 360 -4.78 -24.41 5.85
CA VAL A 360 -5.41 -25.55 5.17
C VAL A 360 -4.33 -26.43 4.53
N PRO A 361 -4.25 -27.75 4.84
CA PRO A 361 -3.28 -28.64 4.21
C PRO A 361 -3.48 -28.67 2.69
N PRO A 362 -2.42 -28.96 1.91
CA PRO A 362 -2.46 -28.89 0.46
C PRO A 362 -3.47 -29.89 -0.12
N SER A 363 -4.67 -29.39 -0.46
CA SER A 363 -5.81 -30.13 -0.99
C SER A 363 -5.65 -30.46 -2.48
N TRP A 364 -4.55 -31.10 -2.87
CA TRP A 364 -4.40 -31.64 -4.23
C TRP A 364 -5.23 -32.93 -4.43
N SER A 365 -5.64 -33.58 -3.33
CA SER A 365 -6.46 -34.80 -3.35
C SER A 365 -7.93 -34.55 -3.68
N GLN A 366 -8.45 -33.33 -3.52
CA GLN A 366 -9.86 -33.00 -3.76
C GLN A 366 -10.12 -32.47 -5.18
N LEU A 367 -9.12 -31.89 -5.86
CA LEU A 367 -9.26 -31.46 -7.27
C LEU A 367 -9.15 -32.63 -8.26
N SER A 368 -8.47 -33.71 -7.88
CA SER A 368 -8.31 -34.90 -8.73
C SER A 368 -9.47 -35.89 -8.62
N ALA A 369 -10.31 -35.80 -7.58
CA ALA A 369 -11.42 -36.71 -7.34
C ALA A 369 -12.60 -36.54 -8.33
N PRO A 370 -13.02 -35.31 -8.73
CA PRO A 370 -14.07 -35.15 -9.74
C PRO A 370 -13.59 -35.52 -11.14
N VAL A 371 -12.34 -35.20 -11.46
CA VAL A 371 -11.73 -35.47 -12.78
C VAL A 371 -11.49 -36.97 -12.98
N ARG A 372 -11.04 -37.69 -11.94
CA ARG A 372 -10.85 -39.14 -12.03
C ARG A 372 -12.17 -39.90 -12.09
N LYS A 373 -13.24 -39.41 -11.42
CA LYS A 373 -14.59 -39.99 -11.56
C LYS A 373 -15.20 -39.75 -12.95
N GLY A 374 -14.99 -38.58 -13.55
CA GLY A 374 -15.43 -38.30 -14.92
C GLY A 374 -14.73 -39.15 -15.98
N VAL A 375 -13.41 -39.38 -15.83
CA VAL A 375 -12.63 -40.21 -16.76
C VAL A 375 -12.90 -41.71 -16.56
N ALA A 376 -13.06 -42.19 -15.33
CA ALA A 376 -13.42 -43.59 -15.06
C ALA A 376 -14.86 -43.92 -15.50
N SER A 377 -15.80 -42.97 -15.33
CA SER A 377 -17.18 -43.09 -15.82
C SER A 377 -17.26 -43.10 -17.35
N ALA A 378 -16.41 -42.32 -18.03
CA ALA A 378 -16.36 -42.30 -19.50
C ALA A 378 -15.67 -43.54 -20.11
N LEU A 379 -14.71 -44.14 -19.40
CA LEU A 379 -14.05 -45.38 -19.83
C LEU A 379 -14.92 -46.63 -19.57
N SER A 380 -15.73 -46.64 -18.51
CA SER A 380 -16.68 -47.73 -18.23
C SER A 380 -17.93 -47.71 -19.12
N ALA A 381 -18.34 -46.54 -19.62
CA ALA A 381 -19.47 -46.41 -20.55
C ALA A 381 -19.18 -46.91 -21.98
N GLY A 382 -17.92 -47.29 -22.27
CA GLY A 382 -17.49 -47.77 -23.59
C GLY A 382 -17.55 -49.28 -23.79
N GLU A 383 -17.75 -50.09 -22.73
CA GLU A 383 -17.63 -51.56 -22.83
C GLU A 383 -18.87 -52.37 -22.48
N ASP A 384 -19.92 -51.82 -21.86
CA ASP A 384 -21.12 -52.59 -21.51
C ASP A 384 -22.35 -52.19 -22.33
N GLY A 385 -22.28 -52.48 -23.63
CA GLY A 385 -23.38 -52.28 -24.56
C GLY A 385 -24.48 -53.35 -24.52
N HIS A 386 -24.28 -54.50 -23.86
CA HIS A 386 -25.22 -55.64 -23.93
C HIS A 386 -25.33 -56.42 -22.59
N ALA A 387 -25.86 -55.80 -21.53
CA ALA A 387 -26.41 -56.58 -20.41
C ALA A 387 -27.38 -55.77 -19.53
N LEU A 388 -28.59 -56.31 -19.40
CA LEU A 388 -29.47 -56.16 -18.24
C LEU A 388 -30.28 -54.87 -18.09
N LEU A 389 -31.20 -54.78 -19.04
CA LEU A 389 -32.64 -54.49 -18.93
C LEU A 389 -33.34 -55.00 -17.64
N GLU A 390 -32.88 -54.62 -16.43
CA GLU A 390 -33.52 -55.05 -15.17
C GLU A 390 -33.66 -53.94 -14.10
N HIS A 391 -33.61 -52.66 -14.49
CA HIS A 391 -33.65 -51.53 -13.55
C HIS A 391 -34.76 -50.50 -13.79
N VAL A 392 -36.02 -50.93 -14.00
CA VAL A 392 -37.15 -49.97 -14.07
C VAL A 392 -38.26 -50.21 -13.06
N GLU A 393 -38.31 -51.34 -12.35
CA GLU A 393 -39.49 -51.64 -11.53
C GLU A 393 -39.15 -52.15 -10.12
N CYS A 394 -38.53 -51.31 -9.29
CA CYS A 394 -38.63 -51.45 -7.82
C CYS A 394 -38.26 -50.16 -7.04
N SER A 395 -38.54 -48.96 -7.59
CA SER A 395 -38.38 -47.69 -6.85
C SER A 395 -39.65 -47.27 -6.08
N ARG A 396 -40.48 -48.22 -5.63
CA ARG A 396 -41.62 -47.93 -4.76
C ARG A 396 -41.78 -49.06 -3.76
N LEU A 397 -41.18 -48.92 -2.57
CA LEU A 397 -41.76 -49.25 -1.23
C LEU A 397 -40.67 -49.48 -0.17
N GLY A 398 -40.73 -48.68 0.92
CA GLY A 398 -40.15 -48.96 2.25
C GLY A 398 -38.65 -48.60 2.42
N CYS A 399 -38.16 -48.10 3.55
CA CYS A 399 -38.73 -47.81 4.87
C CYS A 399 -37.73 -46.90 5.63
N ASP A 400 -38.23 -46.11 6.56
CA ASP A 400 -37.50 -45.39 7.62
C ASP A 400 -36.45 -46.26 8.34
N ASP A 401 -35.30 -45.68 8.72
CA ASP A 401 -34.88 -45.56 10.13
C ASP A 401 -33.43 -45.02 10.29
N ASP A 402 -33.20 -44.42 11.46
CA ASP A 402 -31.92 -44.12 12.14
C ASP A 402 -31.18 -42.81 11.87
N LEU A 403 -31.77 -41.75 12.46
CA LEU A 403 -31.06 -40.67 13.14
C LEU A 403 -31.10 -40.93 14.66
N THR A 404 -30.06 -41.51 15.28
CA THR A 404 -29.57 -41.22 16.66
C THR A 404 -28.59 -42.29 17.18
N LEU A 405 -27.30 -41.95 17.34
CA LEU A 405 -26.27 -42.49 18.28
C LEU A 405 -24.90 -42.20 17.63
N PHE A 406 -24.07 -41.25 18.05
CA PHE A 406 -23.30 -41.31 19.29
C PHE A 406 -22.83 -39.89 19.63
N SER A 407 -23.50 -39.29 20.60
CA SER A 407 -23.03 -38.16 21.41
C SER A 407 -22.98 -38.66 22.85
N ARG A 408 -21.91 -38.30 23.57
CA ARG A 408 -21.62 -38.57 25.00
C ARG A 408 -21.06 -39.95 25.37
N VAL A 409 -19.73 -40.03 25.44
CA VAL A 409 -19.04 -40.61 26.60
C VAL A 409 -17.79 -39.76 26.88
N GLY A 410 -17.72 -39.15 28.07
CA GLY A 410 -16.49 -38.52 28.57
C GLY A 410 -16.66 -37.32 29.50
N GLY A 411 -17.06 -37.56 30.77
CA GLY A 411 -16.50 -36.80 31.91
C GLY A 411 -17.47 -36.10 32.89
N GLN A 412 -17.83 -36.80 33.97
CA GLN A 412 -18.05 -36.36 35.38
C GLN A 412 -18.88 -37.48 36.07
N SER A 413 -18.65 -37.98 37.29
CA SER A 413 -17.84 -37.59 38.45
C SER A 413 -17.67 -38.82 39.36
N GLY A 414 -16.61 -38.84 40.19
CA GLY A 414 -16.37 -39.85 41.24
C GLY A 414 -15.07 -39.58 41.95
#